data_AF-A0A956DQH3-F1
#
_entry.id   AF-A0A956DQH3-F1
#
_cell.length_a   1.000
_cell.length_b   1.000
_cell.length_c   1.000
_cell.angle_alpha   90.00
_cell.angle_beta   90.00
_cell.angle_gamma   90.00
#
_symmetry.space_group_name_H-M   'P 1'
#
loop_
_entity.id
_entity.type
_entity.pdbx_description
1 polymer ?
#
loop_
_entity_poly.entity_id
_entity_poly.type
_entity_poly.pdbx_seq_one_letter_code
_entity_poly.pdbx_strand_id
1 'polypeptide(L)'
;RFTGYQIDGGYAEKAVADADFCFPIPDVYDDVTAAPLLCAGLIGYRSLRKCGDAERIGIYGFGSAASIVAQIARHEGREVGAFVRPGDTQAKTFAVDIGAAWAVDSDAPPPAPLDAAIVFAPVGPLVVKALEAVRKGGRVICGGIHMSPIPTFPYALLWGERRIESVANLTRADSALLPLAAAAGVKPAVTTYPLADANRALADLRSGRAEGSLVLTL
;
A
#
# COMPACT_ATOMS: atom_id res chain seq x y z
N ARG A 1 16.94 -15.01 -5.98
CA ARG A 1 17.42 -14.11 -4.90
C ARG A 1 16.89 -12.72 -5.21
N PHE A 2 16.50 -11.94 -4.21
CA PHE A 2 15.97 -10.58 -4.37
C PHE A 2 17.07 -9.54 -4.05
N THR A 3 17.22 -8.55 -4.94
CA THR A 3 18.09 -7.38 -4.78
C THR A 3 17.67 -6.57 -3.55
N GLY A 4 18.63 -6.23 -2.69
CA GLY A 4 18.37 -5.53 -1.43
C GLY A 4 17.80 -6.40 -0.30
N TYR A 5 17.66 -7.73 -0.50
CA TYR A 5 17.27 -8.66 0.57
C TYR A 5 18.22 -9.84 0.72
N GLN A 6 18.50 -10.61 -0.34
CA GLN A 6 19.49 -11.70 -0.28
C GLN A 6 20.80 -11.40 -1.03
N ILE A 7 20.83 -10.33 -1.82
CA ILE A 7 22.03 -9.77 -2.44
C ILE A 7 21.99 -8.24 -2.23
N ASP A 8 23.12 -7.59 -2.45
CA ASP A 8 23.27 -6.14 -2.28
C ASP A 8 22.23 -5.35 -3.09
N GLY A 9 21.84 -4.18 -2.58
CA GLY A 9 20.78 -3.35 -3.15
C GLY A 9 21.14 -1.88 -3.23
N GLY A 10 20.11 -1.02 -3.26
CA GLY A 10 20.26 0.41 -3.58
C GLY A 10 20.79 1.31 -2.47
N TYR A 11 21.16 0.80 -1.29
CA TYR A 11 21.84 1.59 -0.26
C TYR A 11 23.34 1.69 -0.56
N ALA A 12 23.65 2.21 -1.75
CA ALA A 12 24.99 2.29 -2.32
C ALA A 12 25.02 3.34 -3.44
N GLU A 13 26.21 3.83 -3.80
CA GLU A 13 26.38 4.77 -4.91
C GLU A 13 26.16 4.13 -6.28
N LYS A 14 26.33 2.80 -6.38
CA LYS A 14 26.15 2.00 -7.60
C LYS A 14 25.54 0.65 -7.24
N ALA A 15 24.69 0.13 -8.12
CA ALA A 15 24.11 -1.20 -8.01
C ALA A 15 24.20 -1.94 -9.35
N VAL A 16 24.35 -3.27 -9.29
CA VAL A 16 24.24 -4.14 -10.46
C VAL A 16 22.86 -4.79 -10.43
N ALA A 17 22.13 -4.68 -11.53
CA ALA A 17 20.80 -5.27 -11.68
C ALA A 17 20.73 -6.09 -12.97
N ASP A 18 19.92 -7.15 -12.92
CA ASP A 18 19.55 -7.90 -14.11
C ASP A 18 18.58 -7.06 -14.96
N ALA A 19 18.92 -6.86 -16.23
CA ALA A 19 18.20 -5.97 -17.14
C ALA A 19 16.74 -6.39 -17.32
N ASP A 20 16.40 -7.67 -17.18
CA ASP A 20 15.02 -8.18 -17.27
C ASP A 20 14.14 -7.73 -16.10
N PHE A 21 14.73 -7.15 -15.06
CA PHE A 21 14.08 -6.61 -13.87
C PHE A 21 14.23 -5.08 -13.76
N CYS A 22 14.78 -4.43 -14.78
CA CYS A 22 14.87 -2.98 -14.88
C CYS A 22 13.70 -2.44 -15.70
N PHE A 23 13.03 -1.40 -15.20
CA PHE A 23 11.89 -0.78 -15.86
C PHE A 23 12.18 0.67 -16.21
N PRO A 24 11.73 1.16 -17.37
CA PRO A 24 11.85 2.57 -17.71
C PRO A 24 10.98 3.39 -16.75
N ILE A 25 11.59 4.42 -16.16
CA ILE A 25 10.88 5.39 -15.32
C ILE A 25 10.29 6.47 -16.24
N PRO A 26 8.99 6.79 -16.13
CA PRO A 26 8.41 7.90 -16.88
C PRO A 26 9.09 9.23 -16.55
N ASP A 27 9.37 10.04 -17.56
CA ASP A 27 10.10 11.32 -17.45
C ASP A 27 9.48 12.34 -16.48
N VAL A 28 8.21 12.15 -16.09
CA VAL A 28 7.52 13.00 -15.12
C VAL A 28 7.98 12.77 -13.67
N TYR A 29 8.73 11.68 -13.42
CA TYR A 29 9.25 11.34 -12.11
C TYR A 29 10.77 11.50 -12.06
N ASP A 30 11.25 12.17 -11.01
CA ASP A 30 12.66 12.11 -10.62
C ASP A 30 12.95 10.83 -9.81
N ASP A 31 14.22 10.56 -9.53
CA ASP A 31 14.63 9.36 -8.79
C ASP A 31 13.97 9.28 -7.40
N VAL A 32 13.80 10.44 -6.74
CA VAL A 32 13.23 10.53 -5.39
C VAL A 32 11.76 10.11 -5.37
N THR A 33 10.98 10.56 -6.34
CA THR A 33 9.56 10.26 -6.46
C THR A 33 9.30 8.93 -7.18
N ALA A 34 10.23 8.47 -8.03
CA ALA A 34 10.15 7.16 -8.68
C ALA A 34 10.42 6.00 -7.71
N ALA A 35 11.36 6.15 -6.77
CA ALA A 35 11.77 5.07 -5.88
C ALA A 35 10.60 4.40 -5.11
N PRO A 36 9.64 5.16 -4.52
CA PRO A 36 8.45 4.57 -3.89
C PRO A 36 7.56 3.75 -4.83
N LEU A 37 7.49 4.14 -6.11
CA LEU A 37 6.64 3.45 -7.09
C LEU A 37 7.12 2.01 -7.30
N LEU A 38 8.44 1.77 -7.26
CA LEU A 38 9.08 0.48 -7.54
C LEU A 38 8.91 -0.57 -6.43
N CYS A 39 8.34 -0.22 -5.28
CA CYS A 39 8.01 -1.18 -4.23
C CYS A 39 6.59 -0.97 -3.72
N ALA A 40 6.35 0.12 -3.00
CA ALA A 40 5.06 0.44 -2.41
C ALA A 40 3.98 0.64 -3.48
N GLY A 41 4.34 1.31 -4.58
CA GLY A 41 3.47 1.43 -5.74
C GLY A 41 3.11 0.07 -6.33
N LEU A 42 4.11 -0.70 -6.77
CA LEU A 42 3.89 -1.98 -7.46
C LEU A 42 3.06 -2.97 -6.62
N ILE A 43 3.35 -3.11 -5.31
CA ILE A 43 2.58 -4.00 -4.43
C ILE A 43 1.18 -3.46 -4.17
N GLY A 44 1.04 -2.13 -4.07
CA GLY A 44 -0.24 -1.45 -3.96
C GLY A 44 -1.12 -1.72 -5.18
N TYR A 45 -0.59 -1.49 -6.38
CA TYR A 45 -1.26 -1.75 -7.64
C TYR A 45 -1.68 -3.21 -7.79
N ARG A 46 -0.79 -4.14 -7.46
CA ARG A 46 -1.09 -5.58 -7.50
C ARG A 46 -2.23 -5.95 -6.54
N SER A 47 -2.24 -5.36 -5.34
CA SER A 47 -3.33 -5.51 -4.38
C SER A 47 -4.65 -4.96 -4.95
N LEU A 48 -4.62 -3.79 -5.57
CA LEU A 48 -5.79 -3.18 -6.22
C LEU A 48 -6.33 -4.03 -7.37
N ARG A 49 -5.46 -4.59 -8.23
CA ARG A 49 -5.90 -5.48 -9.32
C ARG A 49 -6.64 -6.71 -8.78
N LYS A 50 -6.22 -7.25 -7.63
CA LYS A 50 -6.91 -8.40 -6.99
C LYS A 50 -8.28 -8.05 -6.40
N CYS A 51 -8.55 -6.77 -6.16
CA CYS A 51 -9.90 -6.29 -5.83
C CYS A 51 -10.89 -6.44 -7.01
N GLY A 52 -10.42 -6.71 -8.23
CA GLY A 52 -11.29 -6.87 -9.41
C GLY A 52 -12.04 -5.57 -9.72
N ASP A 53 -13.34 -5.66 -9.97
CA ASP A 53 -14.21 -4.54 -10.32
C ASP A 53 -14.85 -3.85 -9.10
N ALA A 54 -14.21 -3.97 -7.92
CA ALA A 54 -14.67 -3.31 -6.70
C ALA A 54 -14.77 -1.79 -6.89
N GLU A 55 -15.96 -1.23 -6.63
CA GLU A 55 -16.23 0.20 -6.69
C GLU A 55 -15.89 0.89 -5.38
N ARG A 56 -16.26 0.30 -4.23
CA ARG A 56 -15.90 0.79 -2.89
C ARG A 56 -14.81 -0.06 -2.24
N ILE A 57 -13.65 0.55 -2.02
CA ILE A 57 -12.46 -0.10 -1.47
C ILE A 57 -12.08 0.52 -0.12
N GLY A 58 -11.97 -0.30 0.91
CA GLY A 58 -11.39 0.10 2.19
C GLY A 58 -9.91 -0.26 2.29
N ILE A 59 -9.04 0.66 2.70
CA ILE A 59 -7.61 0.41 2.87
C ILE A 59 -7.23 0.49 4.35
N TYR A 60 -6.80 -0.64 4.92
CA TYR A 60 -6.34 -0.76 6.31
C TYR A 60 -4.83 -0.56 6.40
N GLY A 61 -4.41 0.50 7.09
CA GLY A 61 -3.01 0.94 7.18
C GLY A 61 -2.66 1.91 6.06
N PHE A 62 -2.79 3.21 6.34
CA PHE A 62 -2.64 4.27 5.34
C PHE A 62 -1.21 4.82 5.24
N GLY A 63 -0.26 3.94 4.86
CA GLY A 63 1.15 4.30 4.63
C GLY A 63 1.48 4.58 3.16
N SER A 64 2.76 4.42 2.79
CA SER A 64 3.27 4.64 1.42
C SER A 64 2.49 3.92 0.31
N ALA A 65 2.24 2.61 0.45
CA ALA A 65 1.51 1.86 -0.57
C ALA A 65 0.05 2.31 -0.70
N ALA A 66 -0.59 2.61 0.43
CA ALA A 66 -1.96 3.08 0.50
C ALA A 66 -2.13 4.46 -0.17
N SER A 67 -1.22 5.41 0.10
CA SER A 67 -1.31 6.75 -0.46
C SER A 67 -1.09 6.77 -1.97
N ILE A 68 -0.23 5.90 -2.50
CA ILE A 68 -0.04 5.72 -3.94
C ILE A 68 -1.27 5.07 -4.57
N VAL A 69 -1.71 3.94 -4.04
CA VAL A 69 -2.80 3.17 -4.66
C VAL A 69 -4.16 3.85 -4.54
N ALA A 70 -4.38 4.68 -3.51
CA ALA A 70 -5.60 5.48 -3.39
C ALA A 70 -5.75 6.46 -4.58
N GLN A 71 -4.65 7.08 -5.02
CA GLN A 71 -4.65 7.98 -6.18
C GLN A 71 -4.96 7.22 -7.48
N ILE A 72 -4.39 6.02 -7.64
CA ILE A 72 -4.68 5.14 -8.79
C ILE A 72 -6.15 4.71 -8.80
N ALA A 73 -6.66 4.23 -7.68
CA ALA A 73 -8.05 3.78 -7.57
C ALA A 73 -9.04 4.93 -7.84
N ARG A 74 -8.75 6.14 -7.34
CA ARG A 74 -9.53 7.34 -7.64
C ARG A 74 -9.49 7.72 -9.12
N HIS A 75 -8.32 7.63 -9.76
CA HIS A 75 -8.20 7.85 -11.20
C HIS A 75 -9.05 6.87 -12.02
N GLU A 76 -9.19 5.63 -11.54
CA GLU A 76 -10.08 4.62 -12.12
C GLU A 76 -11.56 4.77 -11.73
N GLY A 77 -11.94 5.85 -11.05
CA GLY A 77 -13.33 6.12 -10.66
C GLY A 77 -13.83 5.30 -9.46
N ARG A 78 -12.94 4.72 -8.66
CA ARG A 78 -13.30 3.93 -7.47
C ARG A 78 -13.34 4.81 -6.22
N GLU A 79 -14.30 4.54 -5.35
CA GLU A 79 -14.40 5.16 -4.02
C GLU A 79 -13.42 4.48 -3.06
N VAL A 80 -12.49 5.25 -2.48
CA VAL A 80 -11.51 4.74 -1.52
C VAL A 80 -11.80 5.30 -0.13
N GLY A 81 -11.90 4.43 0.86
CA GLY A 81 -11.93 4.78 2.27
C GLY A 81 -10.67 4.32 3.00
N ALA A 82 -10.26 5.07 4.03
CA ALA A 82 -9.09 4.76 4.82
C ALA A 82 -9.47 4.29 6.23
N PHE A 83 -8.85 3.20 6.66
CA PHE A 83 -8.86 2.71 8.03
C PHE A 83 -7.46 2.91 8.62
N VAL A 84 -7.36 3.83 9.56
CA VAL A 84 -6.09 4.20 10.19
C VAL A 84 -6.02 3.72 11.63
N ARG A 85 -4.84 3.80 12.24
CA ARG A 85 -4.67 3.45 13.65
C ARG A 85 -5.63 4.26 14.53
N PRO A 86 -6.27 3.65 15.55
CA PRO A 86 -7.19 4.36 16.42
C PRO A 86 -6.56 5.62 17.04
N GLY A 87 -7.25 6.75 16.91
CA GLY A 87 -6.80 8.05 17.43
C GLY A 87 -5.74 8.77 16.58
N ASP A 88 -5.35 8.21 15.43
CA ASP A 88 -4.35 8.80 14.54
C ASP A 88 -4.98 9.86 13.62
N THR A 89 -5.31 11.02 14.20
CA THR A 89 -5.95 12.13 13.49
C THR A 89 -5.10 12.62 12.31
N GLN A 90 -3.76 12.59 12.43
CA GLN A 90 -2.87 13.00 11.36
C GLN A 90 -3.00 12.07 10.14
N ALA A 91 -3.00 10.75 10.37
CA ALA A 91 -3.21 9.79 9.28
C ALA A 91 -4.61 9.91 8.65
N LYS A 92 -5.65 10.24 9.44
CA LYS A 92 -7.00 10.51 8.89
C LYS A 92 -6.98 11.70 7.94
N THR A 93 -6.41 12.83 8.38
CA THR A 93 -6.29 14.04 7.56
C THR A 93 -5.48 13.76 6.30
N PHE A 94 -4.31 13.14 6.44
CA PHE A 94 -3.47 12.77 5.30
C PHE A 94 -4.19 11.89 4.29
N ALA A 95 -4.99 10.92 4.74
CA ALA A 95 -5.76 10.07 3.84
C ALA A 95 -6.79 10.84 3.02
N VAL A 96 -7.51 11.77 3.64
CA VAL A 96 -8.48 12.63 2.95
C VAL A 96 -7.78 13.58 1.99
N ASP A 97 -6.64 14.18 2.38
CA ASP A 97 -5.86 15.08 1.53
C ASP A 97 -5.32 14.39 0.26
N ILE A 98 -4.97 13.10 0.37
CA ILE A 98 -4.55 12.25 -0.76
C ILE A 98 -5.74 11.85 -1.65
N GLY A 99 -6.98 12.02 -1.17
CA GLY A 99 -8.20 11.81 -1.94
C GLY A 99 -9.04 10.61 -1.52
N ALA A 100 -8.85 10.07 -0.31
CA ALA A 100 -9.81 9.14 0.28
C ALA A 100 -11.15 9.88 0.54
N ALA A 101 -12.26 9.24 0.22
CA ALA A 101 -13.61 9.78 0.43
C ALA A 101 -13.95 9.94 1.92
N TRP A 102 -13.34 9.12 2.77
CA TRP A 102 -13.48 9.15 4.22
C TRP A 102 -12.30 8.45 4.88
N ALA A 103 -12.05 8.79 6.15
CA ALA A 103 -11.05 8.13 6.98
C ALA A 103 -11.59 7.90 8.41
N VAL A 104 -11.49 6.67 8.89
CA VAL A 104 -11.98 6.25 10.22
C VAL A 104 -10.94 5.41 10.95
N ASP A 105 -11.16 5.18 12.24
CA ASP A 105 -10.32 4.26 13.02
C ASP A 105 -10.49 2.82 12.51
N SER A 106 -9.44 2.01 12.61
CA SER A 106 -9.41 0.67 12.00
C SER A 106 -10.36 -0.34 12.63
N ASP A 107 -10.90 -0.03 13.80
CA ASP A 107 -11.91 -0.79 14.53
C ASP A 107 -13.34 -0.24 14.35
N ALA A 108 -13.50 0.93 13.73
CA ALA A 108 -14.78 1.50 13.39
C ALA A 108 -15.37 0.84 12.12
N PRO A 109 -16.70 0.78 11.98
CA PRO A 109 -17.33 0.33 10.75
C PRO A 109 -17.17 1.39 9.63
N PRO A 110 -17.13 0.97 8.35
CA PRO A 110 -17.23 1.91 7.24
C PRO A 110 -18.62 2.57 7.17
N PRO A 111 -18.77 3.73 6.51
CA PRO A 111 -20.06 4.37 6.28
C PRO A 111 -21.04 3.51 5.46
N ALA A 112 -20.51 2.63 4.61
CA ALA A 112 -21.28 1.69 3.81
C ALA A 112 -20.48 0.40 3.59
N PRO A 113 -21.14 -0.76 3.32
CA PRO A 113 -20.43 -2.00 3.02
C PRO A 113 -19.45 -1.85 1.86
N LEU A 114 -18.27 -2.46 2.00
CA LEU A 114 -17.19 -2.42 1.02
C LEU A 114 -17.34 -3.56 0.00
N ASP A 115 -16.94 -3.33 -1.26
CA ASP A 115 -16.77 -4.40 -2.25
C ASP A 115 -15.47 -5.17 -2.03
N ALA A 116 -14.41 -4.45 -1.66
CA ALA A 116 -13.13 -5.03 -1.31
C ALA A 116 -12.44 -4.24 -0.19
N ALA A 117 -11.53 -4.91 0.49
CA ALA A 117 -10.63 -4.32 1.47
C ALA A 117 -9.19 -4.73 1.16
N ILE A 118 -8.25 -3.80 1.30
CA ILE A 118 -6.81 -4.06 1.22
C ILE A 118 -6.21 -3.84 2.60
N VAL A 119 -5.49 -4.83 3.12
CA VAL A 119 -4.84 -4.78 4.43
C VAL A 119 -3.33 -4.68 4.24
N PHE A 120 -2.78 -3.49 4.44
CA PHE A 120 -1.33 -3.25 4.46
C PHE A 120 -0.77 -3.26 5.89
N ALA A 121 -1.58 -2.92 6.89
CA ALA A 121 -1.12 -2.92 8.27
C ALA A 121 -0.73 -4.35 8.71
N PRO A 122 0.40 -4.53 9.43
CA PRO A 122 0.90 -5.84 9.82
C PRO A 122 0.15 -6.43 11.04
N VAL A 123 -1.17 -6.30 11.08
CA VAL A 123 -2.03 -6.62 12.22
C VAL A 123 -3.10 -7.63 11.83
N GLY A 124 -2.90 -8.91 12.17
CA GLY A 124 -3.78 -10.03 11.80
C GLY A 124 -5.27 -9.83 12.17
N PRO A 125 -5.63 -9.30 13.35
CA PRO A 125 -7.02 -8.98 13.68
C PRO A 125 -7.74 -8.05 12.69
N LEU A 126 -7.01 -7.19 11.95
CA LEU A 126 -7.63 -6.32 10.95
C LEU A 126 -8.13 -7.09 9.72
N VAL A 127 -7.63 -8.30 9.46
CA VAL A 127 -8.20 -9.17 8.42
C VAL A 127 -9.62 -9.58 8.78
N VAL A 128 -9.89 -9.85 10.06
CA VAL A 128 -11.24 -10.19 10.54
C VAL A 128 -12.14 -8.95 10.49
N LYS A 129 -11.64 -7.77 10.86
CA LYS A 129 -12.37 -6.51 10.69
C LYS A 129 -12.70 -6.20 9.23
N ALA A 130 -11.78 -6.45 8.32
CA ALA A 130 -12.02 -6.31 6.89
C ALA A 130 -13.11 -7.29 6.40
N LEU A 131 -13.17 -8.53 6.91
CA LEU A 131 -14.26 -9.47 6.60
C LEU A 131 -15.62 -8.98 7.08
N GLU A 132 -15.69 -8.38 8.28
CA GLU A 132 -16.90 -7.77 8.82
C GLU A 132 -17.37 -6.58 7.94
N ALA A 133 -16.43 -5.81 7.40
CA ALA A 133 -16.70 -4.60 6.62
C ALA A 133 -17.11 -4.86 5.15
N VAL A 134 -16.67 -5.97 4.55
CA VAL A 134 -17.02 -6.30 3.16
C VAL A 134 -18.40 -6.96 3.05
N ARG A 135 -19.12 -6.64 1.98
CA ARG A 135 -20.38 -7.32 1.64
C ARG A 135 -20.16 -8.79 1.28
N LYS A 136 -21.25 -9.55 1.15
CA LYS A 136 -21.21 -10.90 0.55
C LYS A 136 -20.60 -10.85 -0.86
N GLY A 137 -19.76 -11.84 -1.18
CA GLY A 137 -18.95 -11.89 -2.40
C GLY A 137 -17.70 -11.00 -2.38
N GLY A 138 -17.53 -10.18 -1.33
CA GLY A 138 -16.44 -9.23 -1.20
C GLY A 138 -15.07 -9.88 -0.97
N ARG A 139 -14.01 -9.08 -1.13
CA ARG A 139 -12.62 -9.57 -1.10
C ARG A 139 -11.80 -8.85 -0.05
N VAL A 140 -11.02 -9.59 0.73
CA VAL A 140 -10.00 -9.06 1.65
C VAL A 140 -8.63 -9.45 1.10
N ILE A 141 -7.86 -8.44 0.69
CA ILE A 141 -6.55 -8.60 0.06
C ILE A 141 -5.46 -8.22 1.07
N CYS A 142 -4.64 -9.19 1.48
CA CYS A 142 -3.54 -8.99 2.41
C CYS A 142 -2.27 -8.60 1.64
N GLY A 143 -1.90 -7.32 1.67
CA GLY A 143 -0.75 -6.75 0.96
C GLY A 143 0.49 -6.52 1.83
N GLY A 144 0.43 -6.82 3.13
CA GLY A 144 1.59 -6.72 4.04
C GLY A 144 2.60 -7.86 3.83
N ILE A 145 3.89 -7.52 3.84
CA ILE A 145 5.00 -8.50 3.73
C ILE A 145 5.19 -9.34 5.00
N HIS A 146 4.65 -8.88 6.12
CA HIS A 146 4.58 -9.59 7.39
C HIS A 146 3.31 -9.14 8.11
N MET A 147 2.76 -9.99 8.99
CA MET A 147 1.70 -9.62 9.91
C MET A 147 1.74 -10.49 11.16
N SER A 148 1.15 -10.01 12.25
CA SER A 148 0.82 -10.86 13.39
C SER A 148 -0.20 -11.95 12.99
N PRO A 149 -0.29 -13.08 13.73
CA PRO A 149 -1.23 -14.14 13.41
C PRO A 149 -2.67 -13.63 13.22
N ILE A 150 -3.35 -14.13 12.19
CA ILE A 150 -4.79 -13.90 12.01
C ILE A 150 -5.51 -14.74 13.06
N PRO A 151 -6.29 -14.14 13.97
CA PRO A 151 -6.97 -14.89 15.03
C PRO A 151 -8.07 -15.78 14.45
N THR A 152 -8.58 -16.71 15.27
CA THR A 152 -9.78 -17.46 14.91
C THR A 152 -10.97 -16.52 14.77
N PHE A 153 -11.89 -16.84 13.87
CA PHE A 153 -13.09 -16.05 13.63
C PHE A 153 -14.27 -16.98 13.27
N PRO A 154 -15.52 -16.54 13.49
CA PRO A 154 -16.69 -17.34 13.14
C PRO A 154 -16.75 -17.57 11.62
N TYR A 155 -16.98 -18.82 11.20
CA TYR A 155 -17.11 -19.15 9.77
C TYR A 155 -18.16 -18.30 9.05
N ALA A 156 -19.19 -17.82 9.75
CA ALA A 156 -20.19 -16.90 9.23
C ALA A 156 -19.61 -15.61 8.61
N LEU A 157 -18.43 -15.17 9.03
CA LEU A 157 -17.73 -14.02 8.43
C LEU A 157 -17.12 -14.35 7.06
N LEU A 158 -16.76 -15.61 6.80
CA LEU A 158 -16.30 -16.05 5.48
C LEU A 158 -17.47 -16.51 4.59
N TRP A 159 -18.50 -17.09 5.22
CA TRP A 159 -19.70 -17.55 4.55
C TRP A 159 -20.40 -16.40 3.79
N GLY A 160 -20.93 -16.72 2.61
CA GLY A 160 -21.43 -15.72 1.66
C GLY A 160 -20.41 -15.33 0.59
N GLU A 161 -19.56 -16.29 0.18
CA GLU A 161 -18.62 -16.17 -0.94
C GLU A 161 -17.56 -15.07 -0.78
N ARG A 162 -17.23 -14.70 0.47
CA ARG A 162 -16.12 -13.78 0.72
C ARG A 162 -14.80 -14.49 0.51
N ARG A 163 -13.78 -13.74 0.12
CA ARG A 163 -12.43 -14.25 -0.15
C ARG A 163 -11.42 -13.54 0.74
N ILE A 164 -10.46 -14.30 1.24
CA ILE A 164 -9.21 -13.78 1.83
C ILE A 164 -8.09 -14.23 0.90
N GLU A 165 -7.29 -13.30 0.42
CA GLU A 165 -6.23 -13.58 -0.53
C GLU A 165 -4.97 -12.81 -0.15
N SER A 166 -3.81 -13.47 -0.19
CA SER A 166 -2.53 -12.81 0.00
C SER A 166 -1.96 -12.27 -1.32
N VAL A 167 -1.15 -11.23 -1.20
CA VAL A 167 -0.30 -10.74 -2.28
C VAL A 167 1.14 -10.96 -1.88
N ALA A 168 1.88 -11.71 -2.69
CA ALA A 168 3.28 -11.99 -2.45
C ALA A 168 4.11 -11.52 -3.64
N ASN A 169 5.15 -10.76 -3.33
CA ASN A 169 6.16 -10.28 -4.27
C ASN A 169 5.55 -9.55 -5.48
N LEU A 170 6.41 -9.27 -6.45
CA LEU A 170 6.08 -8.57 -7.68
C LEU A 170 6.37 -9.47 -8.88
N THR A 171 5.66 -9.21 -9.96
CA THR A 171 5.87 -9.80 -11.28
C THR A 171 6.22 -8.70 -12.27
N ARG A 172 6.87 -9.05 -13.38
CA ARG A 172 7.17 -8.07 -14.44
C ARG A 172 5.92 -7.39 -14.99
N ALA A 173 4.78 -8.07 -14.99
CA ALA A 173 3.51 -7.50 -15.42
C ALA A 173 3.04 -6.34 -14.53
N ASP A 174 3.47 -6.29 -13.26
CA ASP A 174 3.07 -5.21 -12.35
C ASP A 174 3.71 -3.87 -12.76
N SER A 175 4.78 -3.87 -13.56
CA SER A 175 5.41 -2.66 -14.12
C SER A 175 4.46 -1.79 -14.95
N ALA A 176 3.32 -2.34 -15.39
CA ALA A 176 2.22 -1.60 -16.00
C ALA A 176 1.71 -0.45 -15.10
N LEU A 177 2.00 -0.48 -13.80
CA LEU A 177 1.75 0.65 -12.91
C LEU A 177 2.49 1.92 -13.35
N LEU A 178 3.74 1.85 -13.80
CA LEU A 178 4.56 3.06 -14.02
C LEU A 178 3.92 4.04 -15.01
N PRO A 179 3.54 3.63 -16.24
CA PRO A 179 2.82 4.52 -17.15
C PRO A 179 1.44 4.92 -16.62
N LEU A 180 0.75 4.04 -15.89
CA LEU A 180 -0.56 4.36 -15.28
C LEU A 180 -0.43 5.42 -14.19
N ALA A 181 0.61 5.36 -13.35
CA ALA A 181 0.86 6.31 -12.29
C ALA A 181 1.13 7.70 -12.86
N ALA A 182 1.92 7.76 -13.94
CA ALA A 182 2.14 9.00 -14.68
C ALA A 182 0.83 9.56 -15.26
N ALA A 183 0.01 8.73 -15.91
CA ALA A 183 -1.29 9.15 -16.45
C ALA A 183 -2.29 9.61 -15.37
N ALA A 184 -2.26 8.96 -14.20
CA ALA A 184 -3.06 9.32 -13.04
C ALA A 184 -2.54 10.55 -12.30
N GLY A 185 -1.35 11.05 -12.65
CA GLY A 185 -0.70 12.17 -11.97
C GLY A 185 -0.36 11.85 -10.51
N VAL A 186 -0.03 10.59 -10.21
CA VAL A 186 0.30 10.15 -8.84
C VAL A 186 1.46 10.95 -8.31
N LYS A 187 1.32 11.50 -7.11
CA LYS A 187 2.38 12.17 -6.35
C LYS A 187 2.68 11.36 -5.10
N PRO A 188 3.78 10.58 -5.07
CA PRO A 188 4.20 9.90 -3.87
C PRO A 188 4.57 10.93 -2.80
N ALA A 189 4.03 10.79 -1.59
CA ALA A 189 4.51 11.53 -0.43
C ALA A 189 5.89 10.96 -0.04
N VAL A 190 6.91 11.82 -0.03
CA VAL A 190 8.30 11.42 0.21
C VAL A 190 8.94 12.31 1.27
N THR A 191 9.67 11.69 2.17
CA THR A 191 10.61 12.37 3.08
C THR A 191 12.01 11.88 2.76
N THR A 192 12.91 12.80 2.41
CA THR A 192 14.28 12.46 2.00
C THR A 192 15.25 12.48 3.18
N TYR A 193 16.19 11.55 3.18
CA TYR A 193 17.35 11.53 4.06
C TYR A 193 18.62 11.35 3.23
N PRO A 194 19.78 11.91 3.61
CA PRO A 194 21.05 11.50 3.02
C PRO A 194 21.32 10.01 3.28
N LEU A 195 22.04 9.32 2.38
CA LEU A 195 22.42 7.92 2.57
C LEU A 195 23.22 7.71 3.87
N ALA A 196 24.07 8.68 4.23
CA ALA A 196 24.80 8.67 5.50
C ALA A 196 23.88 8.62 6.74
N ASP A 197 22.65 9.12 6.62
CA ASP A 197 21.64 9.16 7.67
C ASP A 197 20.66 7.98 7.62
N ALA A 198 20.95 6.91 6.88
CA ALA A 198 20.08 5.73 6.75
C ALA A 198 19.60 5.18 8.10
N ASN A 199 20.48 5.13 9.10
CA ASN A 199 20.13 4.65 10.44
C ASN A 199 19.09 5.56 11.14
N ARG A 200 19.17 6.87 10.93
CA ARG A 200 18.18 7.82 11.44
C ARG A 200 16.84 7.62 10.74
N ALA A 201 16.83 7.49 9.41
CA ALA A 201 15.62 7.21 8.64
C ALA A 201 14.92 5.93 9.15
N LEU A 202 15.68 4.85 9.39
CA LEU A 202 15.15 3.61 9.94
C LEU A 202 14.58 3.77 11.37
N ALA A 203 15.21 4.59 12.21
CA ALA A 203 14.72 4.88 13.55
C ALA A 203 13.41 5.71 13.53
N ASP A 204 13.32 6.70 12.64
CA ASP A 204 12.11 7.50 12.45
C ASP A 204 10.95 6.65 11.92
N LEU A 205 11.22 5.73 10.99
CA LEU A 205 10.23 4.75 10.54
C LEU A 205 9.72 3.86 11.68
N ARG A 206 10.63 3.28 12.48
CA ARG A 206 10.26 2.41 13.62
C ARG A 206 9.44 3.12 14.69
N SER A 207 9.70 4.40 14.91
CA SER A 207 9.00 5.22 15.91
C SER A 207 7.69 5.83 15.38
N GLY A 208 7.34 5.59 14.11
CA GLY A 208 6.12 6.12 13.50
C GLY A 208 6.17 7.62 13.24
N ARG A 209 7.37 8.22 13.13
CA ARG A 209 7.59 9.63 12.76
C ARG A 209 7.73 9.84 11.25
N ALA A 210 7.62 8.76 10.47
CA ALA A 210 7.71 8.82 9.02
C ALA A 210 6.35 9.15 8.40
N GLU A 211 6.32 10.16 7.55
CA GLU A 211 5.19 10.45 6.66
C GLU A 211 5.54 10.02 5.24
N GLY A 212 4.62 9.28 4.59
CA GLY A 212 4.84 8.74 3.26
C GLY A 212 6.00 7.75 3.19
N SER A 213 6.80 7.85 2.13
CA SER A 213 7.94 6.98 1.88
C SER A 213 9.23 7.68 2.32
N LEU A 214 10.09 6.97 3.05
CA LEU A 214 11.44 7.47 3.31
C LEU A 214 12.34 7.09 2.14
N VAL A 215 13.02 8.08 1.56
CA VAL A 215 13.92 7.87 0.42
C VAL A 215 15.32 8.37 0.77
N LEU A 216 16.33 7.54 0.51
CA LEU A 216 17.73 7.91 0.71
C LEU A 216 18.26 8.60 -0.54
N THR A 217 19.04 9.66 -0.34
CA THR A 217 19.64 10.51 -1.38
C THR A 217 21.16 10.45 -1.25
N LEU A 218 21.86 10.46 -2.38
CA LEU A 218 23.32 10.49 -2.44
C LEU A 218 23.85 11.92 -2.37
#